data_AF-A0A953U0H1-F1
#
_entry.id   AF-A0A953U0H1-F1
#
_cell.length_a   1.000
_cell.length_b   1.000
_cell.length_c   1.000
_cell.angle_alpha   90.00
_cell.angle_beta   90.00
_cell.angle_gamma   90.00
#
_symmetry.space_group_name_H-M   'P 1'
#
loop_
_entity.id
_entity.type
_entity.pdbx_description
1 polymer ?
#
loop_
_entity_poly.entity_id
_entity_poly.type
_entity_poly.pdbx_seq_one_letter_code
_entity_poly.pdbx_strand_id
1 'polypeptide(L)'
;MVKDVSGATPENRPTASGPGKRAKFPRSVHLLRHSDFERVYKTGRRHFASRMTVFYLPRAEGHGPRIGFTVSKTLGGAVDRNRMKRRLREAVRLHWPEFHVPVDIVINPKKSVLAADFADLGKEISRAFEVVQQFAEKR
;
A
#
# COMPACT_ATOMS: atom_id res chain seq x y z
N MET A 1 -57.11 -5.31 28.73
CA MET A 1 -56.69 -6.62 28.21
C MET A 1 -55.30 -6.46 27.62
N VAL A 2 -54.36 -7.18 28.18
CA VAL A 2 -52.91 -7.16 27.93
C VAL A 2 -52.55 -7.51 26.48
N LYS A 3 -51.48 -6.89 25.94
CA LYS A 3 -50.25 -7.59 25.51
C LYS A 3 -49.16 -6.60 25.07
N ASP A 4 -47.99 -6.84 25.66
CA ASP A 4 -46.67 -6.32 25.33
C ASP A 4 -46.27 -6.56 23.87
N VAL A 5 -45.48 -5.63 23.29
CA VAL A 5 -44.28 -6.00 22.50
C VAL A 5 -43.16 -5.01 22.78
N SER A 6 -42.05 -5.58 23.18
CA SER A 6 -40.76 -5.01 23.54
C SER A 6 -39.90 -4.69 22.30
N GLY A 7 -39.06 -3.66 22.42
CA GLY A 7 -37.69 -3.65 21.90
C GLY A 7 -37.46 -3.37 20.41
N ALA A 8 -36.90 -2.19 20.12
CA ALA A 8 -35.93 -2.03 19.03
C ALA A 8 -34.91 -0.95 19.40
N THR A 9 -33.69 -1.42 19.65
CA THR A 9 -32.42 -0.71 19.85
C THR A 9 -32.21 0.42 18.82
N PRO A 10 -31.60 1.57 19.18
CA PRO A 10 -31.14 2.51 18.18
C PRO A 10 -30.05 1.84 17.34
N GLU A 11 -30.37 1.65 16.06
CA GLU A 11 -29.48 1.19 15.00
C GLU A 11 -28.23 2.07 14.98
N ASN A 12 -27.15 1.57 15.57
CA ASN A 12 -25.81 2.14 15.49
C ASN A 12 -25.31 1.96 14.06
N ARG A 13 -25.75 2.83 13.15
CA ARG A 13 -25.15 3.01 11.83
C ARG A 13 -23.69 3.38 12.06
N PRO A 14 -22.71 2.65 11.53
CA PRO A 14 -21.34 3.14 11.52
C PRO A 14 -21.34 4.45 10.74
N THR A 15 -21.18 5.56 11.47
CA THR A 15 -20.96 6.88 10.90
C THR A 15 -19.79 6.76 9.95
N ALA A 16 -20.08 7.03 8.66
CA ALA A 16 -19.07 7.17 7.63
C ALA A 16 -17.91 7.99 8.19
N SER A 17 -16.74 7.36 8.25
CA SER A 17 -15.48 8.04 8.56
C SER A 17 -15.39 9.26 7.65
N GLY A 18 -15.35 10.44 8.28
CA GLY A 18 -15.35 11.73 7.60
C GLY A 18 -14.24 11.82 6.54
N PRO A 19 -14.29 12.85 5.68
CA PRO A 19 -13.40 12.94 4.51
C PRO A 19 -11.95 12.83 4.98
N GLY A 20 -11.34 11.67 4.72
CA GLY A 20 -10.03 11.32 5.22
C GLY A 20 -9.07 12.47 4.92
N LYS A 21 -8.41 12.99 5.97
CA LYS A 21 -7.34 13.99 5.84
C LYS A 21 -6.54 13.63 4.60
N ARG A 22 -6.47 14.52 3.60
CA ARG A 22 -5.67 14.34 2.39
C ARG A 22 -4.25 13.99 2.82
N ALA A 23 -3.95 12.69 2.91
CA ALA A 23 -2.64 12.25 3.33
C ALA A 23 -1.67 12.67 2.24
N LYS A 24 -0.96 13.77 2.50
CA LYS A 24 0.15 14.21 1.67
C LYS A 24 1.14 13.06 1.65
N PHE A 25 1.81 12.83 0.52
CA PHE A 25 2.85 11.81 0.41
C PHE A 25 4.20 12.51 0.58
N PRO A 26 4.68 12.75 1.82
CA PRO A 26 5.84 13.59 2.06
C PRO A 26 7.11 12.94 1.51
N ARG A 27 8.17 13.72 1.36
CA ARG A 27 9.48 13.21 0.93
C ARG A 27 10.01 12.09 1.84
N SER A 28 9.68 12.13 3.14
CA SER A 28 10.05 11.10 4.12
C SER A 28 9.47 9.71 3.83
N VAL A 29 8.36 9.62 3.09
CA VAL A 29 7.73 8.35 2.68
C VAL A 29 8.30 7.86 1.34
N HIS A 30 9.14 8.63 0.65
CA HIS A 30 9.77 8.20 -0.59
C HIS A 30 11.09 7.48 -0.34
N LEU A 31 11.27 6.30 -0.94
CA LEU A 31 12.58 5.68 -1.10
C LEU A 31 13.24 6.24 -2.36
N LEU A 32 14.33 6.99 -2.20
CA LEU A 32 14.93 7.77 -3.30
C LEU A 32 16.35 7.32 -3.68
N ARG A 33 17.15 6.84 -2.72
CA ARG A 33 18.57 6.55 -2.95
C ARG A 33 18.76 5.21 -3.64
N HIS A 34 19.55 5.17 -4.71
CA HIS A 34 19.85 3.93 -5.44
C HIS A 34 20.39 2.81 -4.52
N SER A 35 21.27 3.16 -3.59
CA SER A 35 21.82 2.22 -2.60
C SER A 35 20.74 1.61 -1.70
N ASP A 36 19.67 2.34 -1.41
CA ASP A 36 18.54 1.80 -0.64
C ASP A 36 17.73 0.80 -1.48
N PHE A 37 17.50 1.08 -2.78
CA PHE A 37 16.88 0.11 -3.69
C PHE A 37 17.70 -1.17 -3.79
N GLU A 38 19.01 -1.05 -4.01
CA GLU A 38 19.90 -2.21 -4.07
C GLU A 38 19.85 -3.04 -2.79
N ARG A 39 19.87 -2.39 -1.62
CA ARG A 39 19.81 -3.07 -0.33
C ARG A 39 18.49 -3.85 -0.18
N VAL A 40 17.36 -3.22 -0.52
CA VAL A 40 16.04 -3.90 -0.52
C VAL A 40 16.04 -5.12 -1.45
N TYR A 41 16.65 -5.04 -2.63
CA TYR A 41 16.73 -6.17 -3.56
C TYR A 41 17.64 -7.30 -3.08
N LYS A 42 18.79 -6.96 -2.49
CA LYS A 42 19.83 -7.92 -2.08
C LYS A 42 19.49 -8.64 -0.77
N THR A 43 18.96 -7.92 0.22
CA THR A 43 18.78 -8.45 1.58
C THR A 43 17.32 -8.46 2.04
N GLY A 44 16.43 -7.83 1.30
CA GLY A 44 15.00 -7.79 1.60
C GLY A 44 14.27 -9.10 1.28
N ARG A 45 13.03 -9.16 1.73
CA ARG A 45 12.07 -10.21 1.40
C ARG A 45 11.17 -9.80 0.25
N ARG A 46 10.40 -10.76 -0.27
CA ARG A 46 9.49 -10.59 -1.40
C ARG A 46 8.11 -11.12 -1.04
N HIS A 47 7.10 -10.32 -1.35
CA HIS A 47 5.71 -10.73 -1.40
C HIS A 47 5.25 -10.72 -2.86
N PHE A 48 4.77 -11.87 -3.33
CA PHE A 48 4.24 -12.02 -4.68
C PHE A 48 2.74 -11.79 -4.65
N ALA A 49 2.29 -10.82 -5.42
CA ALA A 49 0.88 -10.55 -5.65
C ALA A 49 0.54 -10.71 -7.14
N SER A 50 -0.74 -10.68 -7.48
CA SER A 50 -1.22 -10.94 -8.84
C SER A 50 -0.68 -9.92 -9.85
N ARG A 51 -0.68 -8.64 -9.51
CA ARG A 51 -0.35 -7.51 -10.37
C ARG A 51 0.98 -6.85 -10.03
N MET A 52 1.64 -7.25 -8.94
CA MET A 52 2.93 -6.69 -8.55
C MET A 52 3.76 -7.67 -7.72
N THR A 53 5.05 -7.37 -7.61
CA THR A 53 5.94 -7.95 -6.61
C THR A 53 6.38 -6.85 -5.68
N VAL A 54 6.25 -7.08 -4.38
CA VAL A 54 6.63 -6.13 -3.33
C VAL A 54 7.89 -6.65 -2.66
N PHE A 55 8.97 -5.91 -2.78
CA PHE A 55 10.22 -6.16 -2.07
C PHE A 55 10.24 -5.28 -0.83
N TYR A 56 10.71 -5.81 0.30
CA TYR A 56 10.69 -5.05 1.53
C TYR A 56 11.80 -5.46 2.50
N LEU A 57 12.28 -4.48 3.27
CA LEU A 57 13.36 -4.64 4.24
C LEU A 57 13.04 -3.81 5.49
N PRO A 58 12.86 -4.44 6.67
CA PRO A 58 12.75 -3.70 7.93
C PRO A 58 13.98 -2.83 8.19
N ARG A 59 13.75 -1.65 8.76
CA ARG A 59 14.80 -0.75 9.22
C ARG A 59 14.85 -0.80 10.74
N ALA A 60 16.06 -0.65 11.30
CA ALA A 60 16.25 -0.58 12.75
C ALA A 60 15.63 0.69 13.36
N GLU A 61 15.57 1.79 12.58
CA GLU A 61 15.15 3.11 13.06
C GLU A 61 14.19 3.81 12.09
N GLY A 62 13.52 4.82 12.63
CA GLY A 62 12.58 5.68 11.93
C GLY A 62 11.12 5.31 12.18
N HIS A 63 10.22 5.90 11.38
CA HIS A 63 8.78 5.67 11.47
C HIS A 63 8.20 5.40 10.09
N GLY A 64 7.27 4.45 10.01
CA GLY A 64 6.49 4.17 8.80
C GLY A 64 7.31 3.74 7.57
N PRO A 65 6.65 3.63 6.41
CA PRO A 65 7.29 3.08 5.22
C PRO A 65 8.08 4.14 4.45
N ARG A 66 9.15 3.70 3.77
CA ARG A 66 9.75 4.42 2.63
C ARG A 66 9.51 3.60 1.38
N ILE A 67 8.85 4.17 0.38
CA ILE A 67 8.29 3.44 -0.75
C ILE A 67 8.93 3.93 -2.05
N GLY A 68 9.45 2.98 -2.82
CA GLY A 68 9.98 3.16 -4.16
C GLY A 68 9.18 2.36 -5.19
N PHE A 69 9.25 2.77 -6.46
CA PHE A 69 8.62 2.06 -7.58
C PHE A 69 9.65 1.77 -8.66
N THR A 70 9.75 0.52 -9.10
CA THR A 70 10.62 0.15 -10.23
C THR A 70 9.76 -0.34 -11.39
N VAL A 71 9.67 0.46 -12.45
CA VAL A 71 8.92 0.09 -13.67
C VAL A 71 9.91 -0.14 -14.81
N SER A 72 10.13 -1.41 -15.14
CA SER A 72 11.05 -1.84 -16.21
C SER A 72 10.65 -1.27 -17.57
N LYS A 73 11.64 -1.00 -18.43
CA LYS A 73 11.42 -0.63 -19.84
C LYS A 73 10.67 -1.71 -20.62
N THR A 74 10.77 -2.97 -20.20
CA THR A 74 10.07 -4.11 -20.84
C THR A 74 8.55 -4.09 -20.66
N LEU A 75 8.04 -3.27 -19.74
CA LEU A 75 6.60 -3.20 -19.44
C LEU A 75 5.82 -2.24 -20.34
N GLY A 76 6.52 -1.47 -21.18
CA GLY A 76 5.90 -0.56 -22.15
C GLY A 76 6.65 0.76 -22.33
N GLY A 77 6.08 1.62 -23.19
CA GLY A 77 6.61 2.94 -23.49
C GLY A 77 6.56 3.90 -22.30
N ALA A 78 7.08 5.12 -22.49
CA ALA A 78 7.08 6.12 -21.42
C ALA A 78 5.67 6.43 -20.87
N VAL A 79 4.66 6.49 -21.75
CA VAL A 79 3.26 6.76 -21.38
C VAL A 79 2.72 5.67 -20.45
N ASP A 80 2.85 4.40 -20.84
CA ASP A 80 2.40 3.25 -20.04
C ASP A 80 3.08 3.20 -18.68
N ARG A 81 4.42 3.36 -18.65
CA ARG A 81 5.17 3.35 -17.39
C ARG A 81 4.76 4.50 -16.47
N ASN A 82 4.52 5.68 -17.02
CA ASN A 82 4.02 6.82 -16.25
C ASN A 82 2.61 6.59 -15.74
N ARG A 83 1.74 5.96 -16.54
CA ARG A 83 0.39 5.56 -16.12
C ARG A 83 0.44 4.55 -14.98
N MET A 84 1.27 3.50 -15.08
CA MET A 84 1.50 2.55 -13.97
C MET A 84 1.95 3.27 -12.69
N LYS A 85 3.00 4.11 -12.78
CA LYS A 85 3.49 4.88 -11.62
C LYS A 85 2.44 5.81 -11.03
N ARG A 86 1.58 6.43 -11.85
CA ARG A 86 0.49 7.30 -11.35
C ARG A 86 -0.54 6.47 -10.58
N ARG A 87 -1.00 5.36 -11.17
CA ARG A 87 -1.98 4.47 -10.54
C ARG A 87 -1.48 3.87 -9.22
N LEU A 88 -0.25 3.36 -9.20
CA LEU A 88 0.35 2.79 -7.99
C LEU A 88 0.57 3.85 -6.90
N ARG A 89 1.04 5.05 -7.26
CA ARG A 89 1.19 6.13 -6.29
C ARG A 89 -0.12 6.51 -5.66
N GLU A 90 -1.21 6.57 -6.43
CA GLU A 90 -2.51 6.90 -5.87
C GLU A 90 -3.05 5.79 -4.96
N ALA A 91 -2.92 4.52 -5.36
CA ALA A 91 -3.29 3.40 -4.49
C ALA A 91 -2.47 3.42 -3.18
N VAL A 92 -1.15 3.61 -3.27
CA VAL A 92 -0.30 3.75 -2.08
C VAL A 92 -0.69 4.96 -1.23
N ARG A 93 -1.01 6.11 -1.84
CA ARG A 93 -1.40 7.33 -1.12
C ARG A 93 -2.59 7.10 -0.20
N LEU A 94 -3.52 6.25 -0.61
CA LEU A 94 -4.74 5.91 0.15
C LEU A 94 -4.46 4.98 1.34
N HIS A 95 -3.44 4.11 1.26
CA HIS A 95 -3.22 3.06 2.25
C HIS A 95 -1.98 3.25 3.14
N TRP A 96 -0.98 4.03 2.72
CA TRP A 96 0.24 4.24 3.53
C TRP A 96 0.01 4.88 4.91
N PRO A 97 -1.02 5.73 5.17
CA PRO A 97 -1.17 6.36 6.49
C PRO A 97 -1.44 5.37 7.61
N GLU A 98 -1.93 4.17 7.28
CA GLU A 98 -2.17 3.08 8.22
C GLU A 98 -0.89 2.28 8.52
N PHE A 99 0.22 2.60 7.86
CA PHE A 99 1.49 1.88 7.96
C PHE A 99 2.44 2.56 8.94
N HIS A 100 2.69 1.96 10.09
CA HIS A 100 3.45 2.59 11.19
C HIS A 100 4.86 2.00 11.40
N VAL A 101 5.15 0.80 10.90
CA VAL A 101 6.46 0.16 11.13
C VAL A 101 7.56 0.68 10.19
N PRO A 102 8.82 0.81 10.68
CA PRO A 102 9.92 1.32 9.88
C PRO A 102 10.40 0.28 8.85
N VAL A 103 10.02 0.47 7.58
CA VAL A 103 10.31 -0.48 6.49
C VAL A 103 10.62 0.23 5.17
N ASP A 104 11.64 -0.24 4.45
CA ASP A 104 11.88 0.12 3.05
C ASP A 104 11.10 -0.82 2.13
N ILE A 105 10.34 -0.28 1.18
CA ILE A 105 9.50 -1.02 0.24
C ILE A 105 9.84 -0.62 -1.19
N VAL A 106 9.99 -1.60 -2.08
CA VAL A 106 10.08 -1.38 -3.53
C VAL A 106 8.99 -2.18 -4.23
N ILE A 107 8.13 -1.50 -4.97
CA ILE A 107 7.02 -2.11 -5.70
C ILE A 107 7.38 -2.22 -7.18
N ASN A 108 7.33 -3.45 -7.69
CA ASN A 108 7.57 -3.80 -9.08
C ASN A 108 6.25 -4.23 -9.71
N PRO A 109 5.59 -3.37 -10.52
CA PRO A 109 4.33 -3.74 -11.15
C PRO A 109 4.55 -4.73 -12.29
N LYS A 110 3.52 -5.50 -12.58
CA LYS A 110 3.36 -6.28 -13.81
C LYS A 110 2.52 -5.49 -14.82
N LYS A 111 2.55 -5.90 -16.09
CA LYS A 111 1.81 -5.22 -17.17
C LYS A 111 0.29 -5.15 -16.91
N SER A 112 -0.25 -6.12 -16.15
CA SER A 112 -1.65 -6.19 -15.75
C SER A 112 -2.14 -4.99 -14.92
N VAL A 113 -1.26 -4.17 -14.34
CA VAL A 113 -1.63 -2.91 -13.65
C VAL A 113 -2.29 -1.90 -14.59
N LEU A 114 -2.01 -1.94 -15.90
CA LEU A 114 -2.63 -1.02 -16.86
C LEU A 114 -4.13 -1.27 -17.05
N ALA A 115 -4.52 -2.55 -17.10
CA ALA A 115 -5.88 -2.98 -17.39
C ALA A 115 -6.72 -3.27 -16.13
N ALA A 116 -6.08 -3.33 -14.96
CA ALA A 116 -6.77 -3.60 -13.71
C ALA A 116 -7.82 -2.52 -13.38
N ASP A 117 -8.85 -2.90 -12.64
CA ASP A 117 -9.70 -1.93 -11.94
C ASP A 117 -8.88 -1.22 -10.84
N PHE A 118 -9.23 0.03 -10.52
CA PHE A 118 -8.49 0.79 -9.50
C PHE A 118 -8.79 0.29 -8.08
N ALA A 119 -10.04 -0.12 -7.79
CA ALA A 119 -10.41 -0.66 -6.49
C ALA A 119 -9.66 -1.96 -6.19
N ASP A 120 -9.49 -2.83 -7.19
CA ASP A 120 -8.69 -4.05 -7.06
C ASP A 120 -7.22 -3.74 -6.78
N LEU A 121 -6.67 -2.70 -7.42
CA LEU A 121 -5.30 -2.27 -7.16
C LEU A 121 -5.13 -1.75 -5.72
N GLY A 122 -6.13 -1.03 -5.19
CA GLY A 122 -6.16 -0.60 -3.79
C GLY A 122 -6.18 -1.78 -2.82
N LYS A 123 -7.09 -2.75 -3.02
CA LYS A 123 -7.18 -3.98 -2.22
C LYS A 123 -5.85 -4.75 -2.21
N GLU A 124 -5.20 -4.87 -3.36
CA GLU A 124 -3.92 -5.58 -3.48
C GLU A 124 -2.78 -4.85 -2.73
N ILE A 125 -2.76 -3.52 -2.78
CA ILE A 125 -1.81 -2.71 -1.99
C ILE A 125 -2.07 -2.86 -0.49
N SER A 126 -3.33 -2.77 -0.05
CA SER A 126 -3.71 -2.95 1.37
C SER A 126 -3.22 -4.31 1.89
N ARG A 127 -3.53 -5.39 1.16
CA ARG A 127 -3.12 -6.75 1.54
C ARG A 127 -1.60 -6.90 1.56
N ALA A 128 -0.90 -6.33 0.59
CA ALA A 128 0.57 -6.36 0.59
C ALA A 128 1.13 -5.61 1.80
N PHE A 129 0.56 -4.48 2.18
CA PHE A 129 0.97 -3.72 3.36
C PHE A 129 0.73 -4.49 4.65
N GLU A 130 -0.43 -5.11 4.83
CA GLU A 130 -0.71 -6.00 5.98
C GLU A 130 0.35 -7.09 6.14
N VAL A 131 0.69 -7.78 5.04
CA VAL A 131 1.72 -8.84 5.04
C VAL A 131 3.09 -8.30 5.44
N VAL A 132 3.45 -7.13 4.93
CA VAL A 132 4.74 -6.49 5.25
C VAL A 132 4.78 -6.01 6.70
N GLN A 133 3.70 -5.42 7.22
CA GLN A 133 3.61 -4.96 8.61
C GLN A 133 3.74 -6.13 9.58
N GLN A 134 2.94 -7.18 9.38
CA GLN A 134 3.00 -8.40 10.20
C GLN A 134 4.38 -9.05 10.21
N PHE A 135 5.11 -8.99 9.10
CA PHE A 135 6.48 -9.50 9.07
C PHE A 135 7.44 -8.62 9.88
N ALA A 136 7.33 -7.30 9.73
CA ALA A 136 8.21 -6.35 10.39
C ALA A 136 7.97 -6.29 11.91
N GLU A 137 6.75 -6.53 12.38
CA GLU A 137 6.41 -6.59 13.82
C GLU A 137 6.93 -7.85 14.53
N LYS A 138 7.15 -8.95 13.79
CA LYS A 138 7.60 -10.23 14.35
C LYS A 138 9.13 -10.35 14.46
N ARG A 139 9.87 -9.27 14.24
CA ARG A 139 11.34 -9.21 14.26
C ARG A 139 11.82 -8.28 15.35
#